data_AF-A0A8I0DVC6-F1
#
_entry.id   AF-A0A8I0DVC6-F1
#
_cell.length_a   1.000
_cell.length_b   1.000
_cell.length_c   1.000
_cell.angle_alpha   90.00
_cell.angle_beta   90.00
_cell.angle_gamma   90.00
#
_symmetry.space_group_name_H-M   'P 1'
#
loop_
_entity.id
_entity.type
_entity.pdbx_description
1 polymer ?
#
loop_
_entity_poly.entity_id
_entity_poly.type
_entity_poly.pdbx_seq_one_letter_code
_entity_poly.pdbx_strand_id
1 'polypeptide(L)' 'MGKVRFNDNTEIVAAVKEGLKRKDGYCPCRLEKIPENKCICKEFREQINDPEFEGYCHCQLYYKEK' A
#
# COMPACT_ATOMS: atom_id res chain seq x y z
N MET A 1 9.61 2.33 -14.27
CA MET A 1 8.76 2.25 -13.07
C MET A 1 8.28 3.64 -12.77
N GLY A 2 6.96 3.86 -12.84
CA GLY A 2 6.35 5.12 -12.47
C GLY A 2 6.60 5.47 -11.00
N LYS A 3 6.45 6.75 -10.64
CA LYS A 3 6.76 7.25 -9.31
C LYS A 3 5.69 6.78 -8.32
N VAL A 4 6.13 6.25 -7.17
CA VAL A 4 5.23 5.89 -6.06
C VAL A 4 5.34 6.94 -4.97
N ARG A 5 4.20 7.47 -4.53
CA ARG A 5 4.10 8.46 -3.45
C ARG A 5 3.06 8.04 -2.41
N PHE A 6 3.09 8.68 -1.25
CA PHE A 6 2.00 8.55 -0.30
C PHE A 6 0.75 9.29 -0.81
N ASN A 7 -0.40 8.90 -0.28
CA ASN A 7 -1.64 9.66 -0.42
C ASN A 7 -1.48 11.09 0.12
N ASP A 8 -2.07 12.06 -0.58
CA ASP A 8 -2.02 13.48 -0.20
C ASP A 8 -2.88 13.78 1.04
N ASN A 9 -3.87 12.93 1.33
CA ASN A 9 -4.61 12.97 2.58
C ASN A 9 -3.76 12.41 3.73
N THR A 10 -3.23 13.31 4.55
CA THR A 10 -2.35 12.98 5.67
C THR A 10 -3.03 12.17 6.77
N GLU A 11 -4.35 12.30 6.94
CA GLU A 11 -5.10 11.53 7.95
C GLU A 11 -5.17 10.05 7.57
N ILE A 12 -5.42 9.75 6.28
CA ILE A 12 -5.37 8.38 5.76
C ILE A 12 -3.97 7.78 5.95
N VAL A 13 -2.93 8.53 5.58
CA VAL A 13 -1.54 8.08 5.75
C VAL A 13 -1.24 7.76 7.21
N ALA A 14 -1.66 8.62 8.14
CA ALA A 14 -1.45 8.41 9.57
C ALA A 14 -2.20 7.17 10.07
N ALA A 15 -3.48 7.02 9.75
CA ALA A 15 -4.30 5.89 10.18
C ALA A 15 -3.77 4.55 9.64
N VAL A 16 -3.35 4.50 8.37
CA VAL A 16 -2.80 3.27 7.78
C VAL A 16 -1.42 2.94 8.36
N LYS A 17 -0.54 3.93 8.59
CA LYS A 17 0.76 3.72 9.25
C LYS A 17 0.61 3.21 10.68
N GLU A 18 -0.36 3.73 11.42
CA GLU A 18 -0.68 3.22 12.76
C GLU A 18 -1.18 1.77 12.70
N GLY A 19 -2.06 1.46 11.74
CA GLY A 19 -2.51 0.10 11.45
C GLY A 19 -1.36 -0.86 11.13
N LEU A 20 -0.40 -0.42 10.30
CA LEU A 20 0.82 -1.18 10.01
C LEU A 20 1.63 -1.44 11.28
N LYS A 21 1.85 -0.43 12.13
CA LYS A 21 2.57 -0.60 13.40
C LYS A 21 1.88 -1.63 14.31
N ARG A 22 0.55 -1.56 14.45
CA ARG A 22 -0.24 -2.52 15.26
C ARG A 22 -0.21 -3.94 14.72
N LYS A 23 -0.08 -4.11 13.40
CA LYS A 23 -0.03 -5.42 12.74
C LYS A 23 1.38 -5.88 12.39
N ASP A 24 2.42 -5.40 13.06
CA ASP A 24 3.81 -5.79 12.81
C ASP A 24 4.23 -5.63 11.34
N GLY A 25 3.78 -4.58 10.67
CA GLY A 25 4.08 -4.27 9.27
C GLY A 25 3.27 -5.05 8.22
N TYR A 26 2.29 -5.87 8.62
CA TYR A 26 1.33 -6.49 7.70
C TYR A 26 0.16 -5.54 7.38
N CYS A 27 -0.40 -5.59 6.15
CA CYS A 27 -1.44 -4.64 5.73
C CYS A 27 -2.60 -4.61 6.74
N PRO A 28 -2.98 -3.43 7.25
CA PRO A 28 -4.16 -3.31 8.11
C PRO A 28 -5.46 -3.72 7.41
N CYS A 29 -5.47 -3.65 6.07
CA CYS A 29 -6.58 -4.00 5.21
C CYS A 29 -6.82 -5.51 4.99
N ARG A 30 -5.92 -6.38 5.47
CA ARG A 30 -6.00 -7.83 5.26
C ARG A 30 -6.08 -8.52 6.62
N LEU A 31 -6.89 -9.58 6.73
CA LEU A 31 -7.03 -10.34 7.98
C LEU A 31 -5.77 -11.14 8.29
N GLU A 32 -5.26 -11.88 7.30
CA GLU A 32 -4.18 -12.86 7.45
C GLU A 32 -2.78 -12.22 7.51
N LYS A 33 -1.97 -12.64 8.48
CA LYS A 33 -0.53 -12.29 8.59
C LYS A 33 0.32 -13.28 7.77
N ILE A 34 0.22 -13.20 6.45
CA ILE A 34 1.03 -13.98 5.50
C ILE A 34 2.04 -13.09 4.77
N PRO A 35 3.17 -13.63 4.26
CA PRO A 35 4.23 -12.85 3.62
C PRO A 35 3.74 -11.91 2.49
N GLU A 36 2.74 -12.34 1.74
CA GLU A 36 2.12 -11.59 0.64
C GLU A 36 1.47 -10.28 1.12
N ASN A 37 0.99 -10.25 2.36
CA ASN A 37 0.33 -9.10 2.98
C ASN A 37 1.31 -8.19 3.72
N LYS A 38 2.61 -8.51 3.79
CA LYS A 38 3.62 -7.61 4.37
C LYS A 38 3.70 -6.35 3.52
N CYS A 39 3.55 -5.17 4.12
CA CYS A 39 3.62 -3.91 3.38
C CYS A 39 5.06 -3.65 2.90
N ILE A 40 5.31 -3.34 1.63
CA ILE A 40 4.37 -3.19 0.51
C ILE A 40 3.92 -4.57 0.01
N CYS A 41 2.60 -4.82 0.01
CA CYS A 41 2.03 -6.14 -0.28
C CYS A 41 2.33 -6.60 -1.72
N LYS A 42 2.28 -7.92 -1.94
CA LYS A 42 2.52 -8.54 -3.26
C LYS A 42 1.61 -7.94 -4.34
N GLU A 43 0.33 -7.78 -4.02
CA GLU A 43 -0.66 -7.18 -4.93
C GLU A 43 -0.24 -5.79 -5.45
N PHE A 44 0.16 -4.87 -4.55
CA PHE A 44 0.57 -3.54 -5.00
C PHE A 44 1.93 -3.57 -5.70
N ARG A 45 2.85 -4.46 -5.30
CA ARG A 45 4.11 -4.66 -6.04
C ARG A 45 3.87 -5.13 -7.48
N GLU A 46 2.90 -6.01 -7.69
CA GLU A 46 2.49 -6.46 -9.02
C GLU A 46 1.87 -5.32 -9.83
N GLN A 47 1.01 -4.50 -9.22
CA GLN A 47 0.44 -3.28 -9.85
C GLN A 47 1.52 -2.24 -10.21
N ILE A 48 2.54 -2.04 -9.37
CA ILE A 48 3.66 -1.13 -9.67
C ILE A 48 4.46 -1.61 -10.89
N ASN A 49 4.57 -2.92 -11.07
CA ASN A 49 5.29 -3.53 -12.18
C ASN A 49 4.49 -3.49 -13.50
N ASP A 50 3.18 -3.26 -13.44
CA ASP A 50 2.35 -3.00 -14.61
C ASP A 50 2.62 -1.57 -15.12
N PRO A 51 3.18 -1.39 -16.33
CA PRO A 51 3.42 -0.06 -16.89
C PRO A 51 2.12 0.71 -17.15
N GLU A 52 0.99 0.04 -17.36
CA GLU A 52 -0.28 0.68 -17.66
C GLU A 52 -1.09 1.07 -16.41
N PHE A 53 -0.74 0.53 -15.25
CA PHE A 53 -1.42 0.83 -14.01
C PHE A 53 -1.13 2.27 -13.55
N GLU A 54 -2.15 3.00 -13.14
CA GLU A 54 -2.05 4.27 -12.43
C GLU A 54 -3.15 4.28 -11.37
N GLY A 55 -2.80 4.54 -10.11
CA GLY A 55 -3.79 4.46 -9.04
C GLY A 55 -3.24 4.13 -7.66
N TYR A 56 -4.20 4.00 -6.73
CA TYR A 56 -3.94 3.69 -5.34
C TYR A 56 -3.81 2.18 -5.09
N CYS A 57 -2.99 1.82 -4.10
CA CYS A 57 -3.14 0.52 -3.46
C CYS A 57 -4.48 0.42 -2.73
N HIS A 58 -4.95 -0.79 -2.43
CA HIS A 58 -6.28 -1.01 -1.83
C HIS A 58 -6.53 -0.22 -0.53
N CYS A 59 -5.52 -0.11 0.34
CA CYS A 59 -5.63 0.66 1.59
C CYS A 59 -5.39 2.16 1.43
N GLN A 60 -5.21 2.64 0.20
CA GLN A 60 -4.95 4.04 -0.15
C GLN A 60 -3.74 4.66 0.52
N LEU A 61 -2.75 3.87 0.94
CA LEU A 61 -1.49 4.41 1.49
C LEU A 61 -0.60 4.99 0.39
N TYR A 62 -0.49 4.28 -0.73
CA TYR A 62 0.39 4.61 -1.83
C TYR A 62 -0.39 4.86 -3.12
N TYR A 63 0.07 5.82 -3.91
CA TYR A 63 -0.37 6.10 -5.27
C TYR A 63 0.80 5.87 -6.22
N LYS A 64 0.59 5.14 -7.31
CA LYS A 64 1.55 5.00 -8.42
C LYS A 64 1.09 5.92 -9.56
N GLU A 65 1.94 6.87 -9.92
CA GLU A 65 1.83 7.66 -11.15
C GLU A 65 2.29 6.80 -12.33
N LYS A 66 1.68 6.95 -13.51
CA LYS A 66 2.06 6.17 -14.70
C LYS A 66 3.52 6.41 -15.10
#